data_AF-A0A3D4F8U5-F1
#
_entry.id   AF-A0A3D4F8U5-F1
#
_cell.length_a   1.000
_cell.length_b   1.000
_cell.length_c   1.000
_cell.angle_alpha   90.00
_cell.angle_beta   90.00
_cell.angle_gamma   90.00
#
_symmetry.space_group_name_H-M   'P 1'
#
loop_
_entity.id
_entity.type
_entity.pdbx_description
1 polymer ?
#
loop_
_entity_poly.entity_id
_entity_poly.type
_entity_poly.pdbx_seq_one_letter_code
_entity_poly.pdbx_strand_id
1 'polypeptide(L)'
;IAKGQWLVFIDADSIPSEALLLDLKETLKADRVVGGGATLCLDRELPAFWMMWVHAWNGISRCFRLAAGSFVYCRAEAFRDTGGFPQDCYTGEEIWFSRKLKAWGRKKGMPFKVLSRHPLMTSARKVSLYSRGELLKTLIFSMFLYPFVRQRKGAWFMWYDGRR
;
A
#
# COMPACT_ATOMS: atom_id res chain seq x y z
N ILE A 1 -20.71 -9.04 2.34
CA ILE A 1 -19.52 -9.29 3.19
C ILE A 1 -18.66 -10.37 2.54
N ALA A 2 -17.34 -10.19 2.49
CA ALA A 2 -16.41 -11.19 1.97
C ALA A 2 -16.33 -12.42 2.90
N LYS A 3 -16.45 -13.63 2.33
CA LYS A 3 -16.47 -14.91 3.08
C LYS A 3 -15.25 -15.81 2.80
N GLY A 4 -14.29 -15.32 2.02
CA GLY A 4 -13.09 -16.07 1.66
C GLY A 4 -12.12 -16.26 2.83
N GLN A 5 -11.24 -17.26 2.71
CA GLN A 5 -10.10 -17.45 3.62
C GLN A 5 -9.05 -16.34 3.47
N TRP A 6 -9.02 -15.70 2.30
CA TRP A 6 -8.14 -14.60 1.94
C TRP A 6 -8.95 -13.35 1.65
N LEU A 7 -8.41 -12.21 2.05
CA LEU A 7 -8.92 -10.89 1.73
C LEU A 7 -7.89 -10.19 0.84
N VAL A 8 -8.38 -9.54 -0.21
CA VAL A 8 -7.58 -8.73 -1.14
C VAL A 8 -8.25 -7.36 -1.22
N PHE A 9 -7.48 -6.33 -0.94
CA PHE A 9 -7.87 -4.93 -0.96
C PHE A 9 -7.15 -4.29 -2.13
N ILE A 10 -7.91 -3.64 -3.01
CA ILE A 10 -7.41 -3.01 -4.23
C ILE A 10 -8.08 -1.64 -4.32
N ASP A 11 -7.27 -0.60 -4.56
CA ASP A 11 -7.80 0.73 -4.80
C ASP A 11 -8.62 0.77 -6.10
N ALA A 12 -9.67 1.59 -6.11
CA ALA A 12 -10.59 1.67 -7.25
C ALA A 12 -9.94 2.21 -8.54
N ASP A 13 -8.82 2.90 -8.45
CA ASP A 13 -8.03 3.41 -9.57
C ASP A 13 -6.79 2.56 -9.88
N SER A 14 -6.77 1.32 -9.40
CA SER A 14 -5.68 0.37 -9.61
C SER A 14 -6.14 -0.86 -10.37
N ILE A 15 -5.35 -1.29 -11.35
CA ILE A 15 -5.67 -2.40 -12.24
C ILE A 15 -4.58 -3.47 -12.11
N PRO A 16 -4.84 -4.58 -11.38
CA PRO A 16 -3.89 -5.69 -11.34
C PRO A 16 -3.85 -6.39 -12.70
N SER A 17 -2.64 -6.65 -13.19
CA SER A 17 -2.44 -7.46 -14.38
C SER A 17 -2.79 -8.93 -14.10
N GLU A 18 -3.14 -9.66 -15.15
CA GLU A 18 -3.35 -11.12 -15.07
C GLU A 18 -2.14 -11.81 -14.43
N ALA A 19 -0.93 -11.41 -14.84
CA ALA A 19 0.32 -11.95 -14.30
C ALA A 19 0.47 -11.71 -12.78
N LEU A 20 0.08 -10.53 -12.28
CA LEU A 20 0.07 -10.26 -10.83
C LEU A 20 -0.96 -11.14 -10.10
N LEU A 21 -2.14 -11.35 -10.69
CA LEU A 21 -3.16 -12.21 -10.10
C LEU A 21 -2.74 -13.69 -10.08
N LEU A 22 -2.02 -14.16 -11.10
CA LEU A 22 -1.43 -15.50 -11.12
C LEU A 22 -0.35 -15.65 -10.04
N ASP A 23 0.56 -14.68 -9.92
CA ASP A 23 1.57 -14.65 -8.86
C ASP A 23 0.95 -14.64 -7.46
N LEU A 24 -0.15 -13.89 -7.28
CA LEU A 24 -0.93 -13.90 -6.06
C LEU A 24 -1.52 -15.30 -5.83
N LYS A 25 -2.23 -15.87 -6.79
CA LYS A 25 -2.87 -17.20 -6.70
C LYS A 25 -1.87 -18.26 -6.25
N GLU A 26 -0.70 -18.33 -6.88
CA GLU A 26 0.35 -19.29 -6.50
C GLU A 26 0.90 -19.02 -5.09
N THR A 27 1.04 -17.74 -4.71
CA THR A 27 1.43 -17.36 -3.35
C THR A 27 0.38 -17.78 -2.31
N LEU A 28 -0.91 -17.66 -2.62
CA LEU A 28 -2.00 -18.04 -1.71
C LEU A 28 -2.13 -19.56 -1.57
N LYS A 29 -2.00 -20.30 -2.68
CA LYS A 29 -2.03 -21.77 -2.69
C LYS A 29 -0.95 -22.40 -1.81
N ALA A 30 0.21 -21.77 -1.73
CA ALA A 30 1.30 -22.26 -0.89
C ALA A 30 0.95 -22.22 0.62
N ASP A 31 -0.05 -21.43 1.04
CA ASP A 31 -0.51 -21.20 2.43
C ASP A 31 0.62 -21.00 3.47
N ARG A 32 1.74 -20.41 3.02
CA ARG A 32 2.93 -20.16 3.84
C ARG A 32 3.07 -18.71 4.27
N VAL A 33 2.21 -17.81 3.81
CA VAL A 33 2.33 -16.37 4.08
C VAL A 33 1.18 -15.85 4.91
N VAL A 34 1.41 -14.83 5.72
CA VAL A 34 0.32 -14.17 6.47
C VAL A 34 -0.46 -13.20 5.59
N GLY A 35 0.22 -12.64 4.59
CA GLY A 35 -0.25 -11.55 3.77
C GLY A 35 0.90 -10.81 3.10
N GLY A 36 0.59 -9.68 2.51
CA GLY A 36 1.49 -8.99 1.62
C GLY A 36 0.90 -7.79 0.90
N GLY A 37 1.65 -7.32 -0.08
CA GLY A 37 1.20 -6.35 -1.05
C GLY A 37 1.95 -6.52 -2.36
N ALA A 38 1.88 -5.53 -3.24
CA ALA A 38 2.63 -5.49 -4.49
C ALA A 38 3.44 -4.19 -4.62
N THR A 39 4.54 -4.24 -5.38
CA THR A 39 5.20 -3.01 -5.85
C THR A 39 4.33 -2.30 -6.87
N LEU A 40 4.58 -1.01 -7.11
CA LEU A 40 3.74 -0.16 -7.94
C LEU A 40 4.43 0.24 -9.24
N CYS A 41 3.64 0.38 -10.30
CA CYS A 41 3.97 1.15 -11.49
C CYS A 41 2.83 2.12 -11.79
N LEU A 42 3.15 3.20 -12.51
CA LEU A 42 2.18 4.22 -12.84
C LEU A 42 1.61 4.02 -14.25
N ASP A 43 0.37 4.44 -14.46
CA ASP A 43 -0.36 4.38 -15.75
C ASP A 43 0.22 5.26 -16.87
N ARG A 44 1.20 6.12 -16.54
CA ARG A 44 1.88 7.02 -17.48
C ARG A 44 3.26 7.38 -16.97
N GLU A 45 4.10 7.85 -17.90
CA GLU A 45 5.39 8.43 -17.54
C GLU A 45 5.22 9.77 -16.83
N LEU A 46 6.03 9.98 -15.80
CA LEU A 46 6.11 11.23 -15.05
C LEU A 46 7.49 11.84 -15.19
N PRO A 47 7.66 13.14 -14.89
CA PRO A 47 8.97 13.75 -14.74
C PRO A 47 9.88 12.91 -13.84
N ALA A 48 11.17 12.81 -14.20
CA ALA A 48 12.15 11.92 -13.56
C ALA A 48 12.18 12.02 -12.02
N PHE A 49 11.99 13.24 -11.49
CA PHE A 49 11.90 13.47 -10.05
C PHE A 49 10.78 12.66 -9.38
N TRP A 50 9.58 12.61 -9.97
CA TRP A 50 8.45 11.85 -9.42
C TRP A 50 8.60 10.35 -9.62
N MET A 51 9.18 9.93 -10.75
CA MET A 51 9.52 8.52 -10.98
C MET A 51 10.52 8.01 -9.94
N MET A 52 11.54 8.80 -9.60
CA MET A 52 12.49 8.47 -8.54
C MET A 52 11.81 8.20 -7.20
N TRP A 53 10.77 8.96 -6.84
CA TRP A 53 10.00 8.72 -5.62
C TRP A 53 9.22 7.40 -5.64
N VAL A 54 8.62 7.04 -6.77
CA VAL A 54 7.95 5.74 -6.93
C VAL A 54 8.95 4.59 -6.78
N HIS A 55 10.13 4.72 -7.39
CA HIS A 55 11.20 3.73 -7.24
C HIS A 55 11.72 3.63 -5.81
N ALA A 56 11.92 4.76 -5.12
CA ALA A 56 12.30 4.79 -3.72
C ALA A 56 11.26 4.09 -2.83
N TRP A 57 9.98 4.36 -3.05
CA TRP A 57 8.88 3.68 -2.36
C TRP A 57 8.91 2.16 -2.60
N ASN A 58 9.06 1.71 -3.84
CA ASN A 58 9.17 0.28 -4.15
C ASN A 58 10.37 -0.37 -3.45
N GLY A 59 11.50 0.33 -3.37
CA GLY A 59 12.67 -0.09 -2.60
C GLY A 59 12.35 -0.25 -1.12
N ILE A 60 11.75 0.78 -0.50
CA ILE A 60 11.33 0.78 0.92
C ILE A 60 10.33 -0.36 1.18
N SER A 61 9.30 -0.48 0.34
CA SER A 61 8.27 -1.52 0.45
C SER A 61 8.87 -2.91 0.46
N ARG A 62 9.82 -3.20 -0.44
CA ARG A 62 10.53 -4.48 -0.50
C ARG A 62 11.43 -4.71 0.71
N CYS A 63 12.26 -3.73 1.06
CA CYS A 63 13.24 -3.85 2.16
C CYS A 63 12.55 -4.02 3.51
N PHE A 64 11.51 -3.22 3.77
CA PHE A 64 10.80 -3.23 5.05
C PHE A 64 9.58 -4.16 5.06
N ARG A 65 9.24 -4.79 3.93
CA ARG A 65 8.05 -5.65 3.75
C ARG A 65 6.80 -4.90 4.19
N LEU A 66 6.50 -3.82 3.48
CA LEU A 66 5.32 -2.98 3.66
C LEU A 66 4.46 -3.08 2.41
N ALA A 67 3.15 -3.29 2.57
CA ALA A 67 2.25 -3.20 1.44
C ALA A 67 2.08 -1.73 1.02
N ALA A 68 1.94 -1.51 -0.28
CA ALA A 68 1.34 -0.29 -0.78
C ALA A 68 -0.16 -0.28 -0.43
N GLY A 69 -0.71 0.90 -0.10
CA GLY A 69 -2.13 1.02 0.24
C GLY A 69 -3.04 0.53 -0.89
N SER A 70 -2.59 0.68 -2.14
CA SER A 70 -3.35 0.31 -3.33
C SER A 70 -3.48 -1.19 -3.61
N PHE A 71 -2.65 -2.03 -2.97
CA PHE A 71 -2.78 -3.48 -3.06
C PHE A 71 -2.27 -4.18 -1.81
N VAL A 72 -3.21 -4.70 -1.03
CA VAL A 72 -2.94 -5.44 0.20
C VAL A 72 -3.67 -6.77 0.15
N TYR A 73 -3.01 -7.87 0.49
CA TYR A 73 -3.68 -9.15 0.69
C TYR A 73 -3.30 -9.76 2.03
N CYS A 74 -4.21 -10.51 2.65
CA CYS A 74 -3.95 -11.16 3.92
C CYS A 74 -4.91 -12.30 4.20
N ARG A 75 -4.53 -13.20 5.12
CA ARG A 75 -5.44 -14.21 5.65
C ARG A 75 -6.58 -13.50 6.41
N ALA A 76 -7.81 -13.93 6.17
CA ALA A 76 -8.99 -13.34 6.80
C ALA A 76 -8.96 -13.46 8.33
N GLU A 77 -8.39 -14.56 8.84
CA GLU A 77 -8.11 -14.76 10.28
C GLU A 77 -7.17 -13.67 10.82
N ALA A 78 -6.01 -13.48 10.17
CA ALA A 78 -5.03 -12.48 10.58
C ALA A 78 -5.61 -11.04 10.54
N PHE A 79 -6.45 -10.74 9.55
CA PHE A 79 -7.16 -9.46 9.49
C PHE A 79 -8.05 -9.23 10.72
N ARG A 80 -8.87 -10.23 11.09
CA ARG A 80 -9.77 -10.14 12.25
C ARG A 80 -8.98 -10.03 13.56
N ASP A 81 -7.98 -10.88 13.75
CA ASP A 81 -7.18 -10.93 14.98
C ASP A 81 -6.36 -9.65 15.21
N THR A 82 -5.96 -8.96 14.14
CA THR A 82 -5.20 -7.71 14.23
C THR A 82 -6.07 -6.45 14.33
N GLY A 83 -7.39 -6.62 14.22
CA GLY A 83 -8.36 -5.52 14.18
C GLY A 83 -8.37 -4.73 12.86
N GLY A 84 -7.83 -5.30 11.79
CA GLY A 84 -7.82 -4.69 10.46
C GLY A 84 -7.02 -3.38 10.35
N PHE A 85 -7.42 -2.53 9.40
CA PHE A 85 -6.82 -1.22 9.19
C PHE A 85 -7.18 -0.27 10.34
N PRO A 86 -6.21 0.48 10.89
CA PRO A 86 -6.49 1.50 11.89
C PRO A 86 -7.40 2.61 11.34
N GLN A 87 -8.27 3.13 12.19
CA GLN A 87 -9.19 4.24 11.87
C GLN A 87 -8.76 5.56 12.54
N ASP A 88 -7.64 5.57 13.28
CA ASP A 88 -7.11 6.72 14.01
C ASP A 88 -6.15 7.59 13.17
N CYS A 89 -6.07 7.35 11.85
CA CYS A 89 -5.21 8.09 10.95
C CYS A 89 -5.89 8.34 9.60
N TYR A 90 -5.54 9.46 8.97
CA TYR A 90 -6.06 9.86 7.66
C TYR A 90 -5.28 9.25 6.49
N THR A 91 -4.03 8.83 6.71
CA THR A 91 -3.17 8.14 5.73
C THR A 91 -2.19 7.20 6.44
N GLY A 92 -1.62 6.25 5.70
CA GLY A 92 -0.57 5.35 6.19
C GLY A 92 -1.09 4.21 7.07
N GLU A 93 -2.41 3.97 7.06
CA GLU A 93 -3.07 2.87 7.75
C GLU A 93 -2.48 1.50 7.35
N GLU A 94 -2.07 1.35 6.09
CA GLU A 94 -1.45 0.16 5.52
C GLU A 94 -0.10 -0.17 6.16
N ILE A 95 0.66 0.85 6.60
CA ILE A 95 1.98 0.67 7.23
C ILE A 95 1.78 0.01 8.60
N TRP A 96 0.84 0.53 9.39
CA TRP A 96 0.49 -0.01 10.69
C TRP A 96 -0.13 -1.40 10.57
N PHE A 97 -1.04 -1.59 9.62
CA PHE A 97 -1.62 -2.88 9.34
C PHE A 97 -0.55 -3.92 8.93
N SER A 98 0.38 -3.55 8.04
CA SER A 98 1.53 -4.39 7.66
C SER A 98 2.39 -4.77 8.86
N ARG A 99 2.61 -3.85 9.82
CA ARG A 99 3.36 -4.15 11.05
C ARG A 99 2.63 -5.15 11.94
N LYS A 100 1.31 -4.98 12.14
CA LYS A 100 0.49 -5.91 12.92
C LYS A 100 0.43 -7.29 12.27
N LEU A 101 0.22 -7.37 10.95
CA LEU A 101 0.24 -8.63 10.21
C LEU A 101 1.59 -9.34 10.33
N LYS A 102 2.70 -8.62 10.19
CA LYS A 102 4.04 -9.19 10.40
C LYS A 102 4.21 -9.74 11.81
N ALA A 103 3.73 -9.04 12.83
CA ALA A 103 3.81 -9.50 14.21
C ALA A 103 2.97 -10.77 14.44
N TRP A 104 1.75 -10.82 13.88
CA TRP A 104 0.90 -12.00 13.94
C TRP A 104 1.51 -13.18 13.19
N GLY A 105 1.99 -12.97 11.96
CA GLY A 105 2.60 -14.00 11.12
C GLY A 105 3.87 -14.59 11.73
N ARG A 106 4.71 -13.76 12.37
CA ARG A 106 5.91 -14.23 13.09
C ARG A 106 5.58 -15.28 14.16
N LYS A 107 4.46 -15.14 14.88
CA LYS A 107 4.04 -16.12 15.90
C LYS A 107 3.68 -17.49 15.29
N LYS A 108 3.36 -17.53 13.99
CA LYS A 108 2.96 -18.75 13.26
C LYS A 108 3.98 -19.19 12.20
N GLY A 109 5.17 -18.60 12.18
CA GLY A 109 6.18 -18.90 11.15
C GLY A 109 5.81 -18.44 9.73
N MET A 110 4.82 -17.56 9.60
CA MET A 110 4.29 -17.10 8.31
C MET A 110 4.88 -15.73 7.93
N PRO A 111 5.77 -15.64 6.91
CA PRO A 111 6.29 -14.37 6.43
C PRO A 111 5.23 -13.48 5.77
N PHE A 112 5.51 -12.18 5.78
CA PHE A 112 4.84 -11.19 4.93
C PHE A 112 5.61 -11.04 3.62
N LYS A 113 4.94 -11.12 2.47
CA LYS A 113 5.57 -11.15 1.15
C LYS A 113 5.12 -9.98 0.28
N VAL A 114 6.06 -9.26 -0.32
CA VAL A 114 5.74 -8.23 -1.32
C VAL A 114 5.98 -8.80 -2.70
N LEU A 115 4.94 -8.83 -3.53
CA LEU A 115 5.01 -9.26 -4.92
C LEU A 115 5.67 -8.15 -5.74
N SER A 116 6.78 -8.46 -6.39
CA SER A 116 7.58 -7.46 -7.12
C SER A 116 7.87 -7.80 -8.57
N ARG A 117 7.54 -9.03 -9.01
CA ARG A 117 7.76 -9.47 -10.39
C ARG A 117 6.79 -8.78 -11.35
N HIS A 118 5.54 -8.64 -10.94
CA HIS A 118 4.49 -7.97 -11.69
C HIS A 118 3.92 -6.82 -10.85
N PRO A 119 4.42 -5.58 -11.02
CA PRO A 119 3.93 -4.45 -10.25
C PRO A 119 2.45 -4.16 -10.55
N LEU A 120 1.74 -3.65 -9.55
CA LEU A 120 0.38 -3.13 -9.69
C LEU A 120 0.43 -1.82 -10.46
N MET A 121 -0.36 -1.72 -11.53
CA MET A 121 -0.57 -0.46 -12.22
C MET A 121 -1.59 0.39 -11.46
N THR A 122 -1.19 1.62 -11.09
CA THR A 122 -2.03 2.59 -10.39
C THR A 122 -2.00 3.95 -11.09
N SER A 123 -3.04 4.75 -10.92
CA SER A 123 -3.16 6.02 -11.64
C SER A 123 -2.17 7.08 -11.15
N ALA A 124 -1.44 7.69 -12.08
CA ALA A 124 -0.60 8.85 -11.80
C ALA A 124 -1.40 10.17 -11.72
N ARG A 125 -2.73 10.13 -11.88
CA ARG A 125 -3.61 11.30 -11.95
C ARG A 125 -3.38 12.31 -10.82
N LYS A 126 -3.13 11.81 -9.60
CA LYS A 126 -2.85 12.67 -8.46
C LYS A 126 -1.58 13.52 -8.67
N VAL A 127 -0.58 13.06 -9.41
CA VAL A 127 0.61 13.89 -9.71
C VAL A 127 0.26 15.02 -10.69
N SER A 128 -0.70 14.83 -11.59
CA SER A 128 -1.14 15.87 -12.53
C SER A 128 -2.10 16.90 -11.92
N LEU A 129 -2.80 16.57 -10.83
CA LEU A 129 -3.80 17.46 -10.20
C LEU A 129 -3.20 18.54 -9.28
N TYR A 130 -1.94 18.38 -8.87
CA TYR A 130 -1.31 19.24 -7.88
C TYR A 130 -0.04 19.87 -8.41
N SER A 131 0.23 21.08 -7.96
CA SER A 131 1.48 21.77 -8.23
C SER A 131 2.67 21.03 -7.61
N ARG A 132 3.86 21.25 -8.16
CA ARG A 132 5.11 20.69 -7.61
C ARG A 132 5.32 21.02 -6.13
N GLY A 133 4.91 22.22 -5.71
CA GLY A 133 4.99 22.65 -4.31
C GLY A 133 4.05 21.89 -3.38
N GLU A 134 2.80 21.65 -3.81
CA GLU A 134 1.82 20.84 -3.07
C GLU A 134 2.29 19.39 -2.92
N LEU A 135 2.82 18.80 -4.00
CA LEU A 135 3.35 17.44 -3.97
C LEU A 135 4.60 17.33 -3.06
N LEU A 136 5.51 18.30 -3.14
CA LEU A 136 6.69 18.34 -2.28
C LEU A 136 6.32 18.52 -0.80
N LYS A 137 5.35 19.37 -0.50
CA LYS A 137 4.79 19.53 0.86
C LYS A 137 4.23 18.21 1.37
N THR A 138 3.44 17.51 0.55
CA THR A 138 2.88 16.20 0.89
C THR A 138 3.97 15.17 1.17
N LEU A 139 5.02 15.15 0.36
CA LEU A 139 6.18 14.28 0.54
C LEU A 139 6.89 14.57 1.87
N ILE A 140 7.22 15.84 2.16
CA ILE A 140 7.88 16.24 3.40
C ILE A 140 7.02 15.85 4.62
N PHE A 141 5.71 16.08 4.53
CA PHE A 141 4.78 15.75 5.59
C PHE A 141 4.74 14.24 5.83
N SER A 142 4.74 13.45 4.75
CA SER A 142 4.76 11.98 4.81
C SER A 142 6.05 11.43 5.41
N MET A 143 7.21 11.99 5.06
CA MET A 143 8.51 11.44 5.45
C MET A 143 8.97 11.91 6.83
N PHE A 144 8.75 13.18 7.17
CA PHE A 144 9.34 13.79 8.36
C PHE A 144 8.33 14.16 9.43
N LEU A 145 7.09 14.50 9.05
CA LEU A 145 6.09 15.01 9.98
C LEU A 145 4.95 14.04 10.27
N TYR A 146 4.96 12.84 9.66
CA TYR A 146 3.86 11.88 9.72
C TYR A 146 3.36 11.59 11.15
N PRO A 147 4.22 11.29 12.15
CA PRO A 147 3.76 11.05 13.52
C PRO A 147 2.95 12.21 14.12
N PHE A 148 3.25 13.45 13.73
CA PHE A 148 2.64 14.67 14.26
C PHE A 148 1.39 15.10 13.46
N VAL A 149 1.27 14.68 12.21
CA VAL A 149 0.21 15.15 11.29
C VAL A 149 -0.75 14.06 10.82
N ARG A 150 -0.53 12.79 11.16
CA ARG A 150 -1.40 11.64 10.76
C ARG A 150 -2.88 11.80 11.12
N GLN A 151 -3.20 12.56 12.17
CA GLN A 151 -4.57 12.85 12.63
C GLN A 151 -5.12 14.20 12.13
N ARG A 152 -4.38 14.93 11.31
CA ARG A 152 -4.80 16.26 10.82
C ARG A 152 -5.26 16.14 9.38
N LYS A 153 -6.58 16.13 9.13
CA LYS A 153 -7.17 16.06 7.77
C LYS A 153 -6.53 17.05 6.79
N GLY A 154 -6.32 18.28 7.23
CA GLY A 154 -5.74 19.35 6.39
C GLY A 154 -4.28 19.12 5.98
N ALA A 155 -3.53 18.29 6.71
CA ALA A 155 -2.17 17.91 6.31
C ALA A 155 -2.18 16.92 5.12
N TRP A 156 -3.29 16.22 4.92
CA TRP A 156 -3.49 15.20 3.87
C TRP A 156 -4.44 15.70 2.77
N PHE A 157 -4.41 17.00 2.49
CA PHE A 157 -5.31 17.65 1.53
C PHE A 157 -5.41 16.93 0.18
N MET A 158 -4.30 16.35 -0.31
CA MET A 158 -4.24 15.55 -1.55
C MET A 158 -5.19 14.33 -1.59
N TRP A 159 -5.67 13.88 -0.43
CA TRP A 159 -6.67 12.80 -0.32
C TRP A 159 -8.08 13.32 -0.02
N TYR A 160 -8.23 14.56 0.46
CA TYR A 160 -9.47 15.02 1.11
C TYR A 160 -10.02 16.36 0.60
N ASP A 161 -9.33 17.07 -0.29
CA ASP A 161 -9.77 18.36 -0.82
C ASP A 161 -10.81 18.26 -1.96
N GLY A 162 -11.01 17.05 -2.50
CA GLY A 162 -12.01 16.76 -3.53
C GLY A 162 -11.56 17.00 -4.98
N ARG A 163 -10.31 17.40 -5.25
CA ARG A 163 -9.80 17.50 -6.64
C ARG A 163 -9.76 16.11 -7.28
N ARG A 164 -10.37 15.95 -8.46
CA ARG A 164 -10.50 14.68 -9.16
C ARG A 164 -10.30 14.84 -10.65
#